data_AF-A0A920MTH0-F1
#
_entry.id   AF-A0A920MTH0-F1
#
_cell.length_a   1.000
_cell.length_b   1.000
_cell.length_c   1.000
_cell.angle_alpha   90.00
_cell.angle_beta   90.00
_cell.angle_gamma   90.00
#
_symmetry.space_group_name_H-M   'P 1'
#
loop_
_entity.id
_entity.type
_entity.pdbx_description
1 polymer ?
#
loop_
_entity_poly.entity_id
_entity_poly.type
_entity_poly.pdbx_seq_one_letter_code
_entity_poly.pdbx_strand_id
1 'polypeptide(L)'
;MFLTKGLKETTYFIDYQGVRFISLDSNIAIEEQNHGFEKTSRNPNRWTILTFHHPLYSPASSRDNVAIREQWKPILDEFRVDLVFSGMITAIQERDF
;
A
#
# COMPACT_ATOMS: atom_id res chain seq x y z
N MET A 1 -10.36 4.92 9.31
CA MET A 1 -10.64 6.36 9.07
C MET A 1 -10.10 6.70 7.68
N PHE A 2 -10.85 7.41 6.82
CA PHE A 2 -10.46 7.68 5.43
C PHE A 2 -9.30 8.70 5.33
N LEU A 3 -8.42 8.52 4.34
CA LEU A 3 -7.15 9.27 4.25
C LEU A 3 -7.26 10.60 3.48
N THR A 4 -8.13 10.73 2.46
CA THR A 4 -8.27 11.97 1.66
C THR A 4 -9.73 12.19 1.18
N LYS A 5 -10.16 13.46 1.07
CA LYS A 5 -11.53 13.84 0.66
C LYS A 5 -11.70 13.64 -0.86
N GLY A 6 -12.40 12.59 -1.26
CA GLY A 6 -12.55 12.16 -2.67
C GLY A 6 -12.13 10.71 -2.90
N LEU A 7 -11.39 10.14 -1.95
CA LEU A 7 -10.97 8.72 -1.90
C LEU A 7 -11.67 7.95 -0.78
N LYS A 8 -12.83 8.47 -0.35
CA LYS A 8 -13.66 7.76 0.63
C LYS A 8 -14.07 6.44 -0.03
N GLU A 9 -13.89 5.34 0.70
CA GLU A 9 -14.16 3.95 0.30
C GLU A 9 -13.10 3.27 -0.57
N THR A 10 -12.16 4.02 -1.17
CA THR A 10 -11.06 3.43 -1.97
C THR A 10 -9.74 3.41 -1.21
N THR A 11 -9.49 4.40 -0.35
CA THR A 11 -8.27 4.52 0.44
C THR A 11 -8.58 4.61 1.93
N TYR A 12 -8.30 3.52 2.66
CA TYR A 12 -8.65 3.38 4.07
C TYR A 12 -7.71 2.42 4.80
N PHE A 13 -7.79 2.43 6.14
CA PHE A 13 -7.22 1.38 6.96
C PHE A 13 -8.25 0.85 7.96
N ILE A 14 -8.06 -0.42 8.32
CA ILE A 14 -8.75 -1.07 9.43
C ILE A 14 -7.74 -1.76 10.33
N ASP A 15 -8.00 -1.74 11.63
CA ASP A 15 -7.20 -2.46 12.62
C ASP A 15 -8.01 -3.65 13.11
N TYR A 16 -7.42 -4.84 13.04
CA TYR A 16 -8.07 -6.08 13.44
C TYR A 16 -7.04 -7.07 14.00
N GLN A 17 -7.28 -7.54 15.23
CA GLN A 17 -6.45 -8.53 15.92
C GLN A 17 -4.92 -8.26 15.87
N GLY A 18 -4.51 -7.01 16.10
CA GLY A 18 -3.08 -6.65 16.09
C GLY A 18 -2.46 -6.54 14.70
N VAL A 19 -3.28 -6.45 13.66
CA VAL A 19 -2.90 -6.19 12.27
C VAL A 19 -3.57 -4.91 11.80
N ARG A 20 -2.81 -4.04 11.14
CA ARG A 20 -3.34 -2.91 10.37
C ARG A 20 -3.37 -3.29 8.90
N PHE A 21 -4.56 -3.32 8.32
CA PHE A 21 -4.74 -3.46 6.87
C PHE A 21 -4.91 -2.08 6.26
N ILE A 22 -4.14 -1.78 5.23
CA ILE A 22 -4.16 -0.52 4.51
C ILE A 22 -4.53 -0.83 3.06
N SER A 23 -5.61 -0.24 2.56
CA SER A 23 -6.04 -0.34 1.17
C SER A 23 -5.69 0.96 0.44
N LEU A 24 -5.00 0.83 -0.70
CA LEU A 24 -4.70 1.93 -1.62
C LEU A 24 -5.43 1.76 -2.95
N ASP A 25 -5.70 2.88 -3.60
CA ASP A 25 -6.19 2.89 -4.97
C ASP A 25 -5.04 3.14 -5.94
N SER A 26 -4.66 2.12 -6.71
CA SER A 26 -3.58 2.23 -7.71
C SER A 26 -4.01 2.94 -9.01
N ASN A 27 -5.26 3.39 -9.13
CA ASN A 27 -5.77 4.02 -10.36
C ASN A 27 -5.77 5.55 -10.33
N ILE A 28 -5.82 6.17 -9.15
CA ILE A 28 -6.08 7.61 -9.00
C ILE A 28 -5.22 8.24 -7.91
N ALA A 29 -4.88 9.53 -8.07
CA ALA A 29 -4.37 10.40 -7.00
C ALA A 29 -3.22 9.81 -6.15
N ILE A 30 -2.25 9.14 -6.77
CA ILE A 30 -1.17 8.44 -6.07
C ILE A 30 -0.38 9.38 -5.13
N GLU A 31 0.00 10.57 -5.60
CA GLU A 31 0.74 11.54 -4.78
C GLU A 31 -0.08 12.12 -3.62
N GLU A 32 -1.38 12.33 -3.80
CA GLU A 32 -2.25 12.82 -2.73
C GLU A 32 -2.54 11.74 -1.68
N GLN A 33 -2.54 10.47 -2.09
CA GLN A 33 -2.60 9.35 -1.17
C GLN A 33 -1.39 9.37 -0.25
N ASN A 34 -0.18 9.64 -0.77
CA ASN A 34 1.07 9.70 0.01
C ASN A 34 0.98 10.66 1.22
N HIS A 35 0.37 11.83 1.04
CA HIS A 35 0.21 12.83 2.11
C HIS A 35 -0.77 12.43 3.21
N GLY A 36 -1.74 11.56 2.91
CA GLY A 36 -2.68 11.05 3.90
C GLY A 36 -2.00 10.15 4.95
N PHE A 37 -0.84 9.58 4.62
CA PHE A 37 -0.25 8.51 5.39
C PHE A 37 0.55 8.94 6.63
N GLU A 38 0.96 10.20 6.76
CA GLU A 38 1.59 10.68 8.00
C GLU A 38 0.70 10.41 9.23
N LYS A 39 -0.63 10.41 9.05
CA LYS A 39 -1.60 10.12 10.11
C LYS A 39 -1.68 8.64 10.48
N THR A 40 -1.29 7.73 9.57
CA THR A 40 -1.23 6.28 9.80
C THR A 40 0.10 5.80 10.38
N SER A 41 1.14 6.64 10.39
CA SER A 41 2.46 6.32 10.96
C SER A 41 2.40 5.91 12.44
N ARG A 42 1.38 6.36 13.18
CA ARG A 42 1.06 5.85 14.52
C ARG A 42 0.31 4.53 14.40
N ASN A 43 1.03 3.46 14.10
CA ASN A 43 0.51 2.11 14.10
C ASN A 43 0.94 1.38 15.40
N PRO A 44 0.02 1.13 16.36
CA PRO A 44 0.34 0.34 17.55
C PRO A 44 0.33 -1.18 17.29
N ASN A 45 -0.09 -1.60 16.10
CA ASN A 45 -0.24 -3.00 15.74
C ASN A 45 1.11 -3.64 15.41
N ARG A 46 1.21 -4.95 15.64
CA ARG A 46 2.43 -5.72 15.35
C ARG A 46 2.67 -5.86 13.86
N TRP A 47 1.59 -6.01 13.09
CA TRP A 47 1.66 -6.27 11.66
C TRP A 47 1.02 -5.14 10.85
N THR A 48 1.62 -4.83 9.71
CA THR A 48 1.10 -3.90 8.71
C THR A 48 1.01 -4.61 7.36
N ILE A 49 -0.20 -4.69 6.83
CA ILE A 49 -0.49 -5.32 5.54
C ILE A 49 -1.02 -4.25 4.58
N LEU A 50 -0.42 -4.15 3.39
CA LEU A 50 -0.83 -3.23 2.35
C LEU A 50 -1.52 -3.98 1.20
N THR A 51 -2.63 -3.45 0.70
CA THR A 51 -3.39 -4.04 -0.40
C THR A 51 -3.67 -3.02 -1.50
N PHE A 52 -3.51 -3.42 -2.77
CA PHE A 52 -3.84 -2.59 -3.93
C PHE A 52 -4.06 -3.45 -5.19
N HIS A 53 -4.58 -2.86 -6.27
CA HIS A 53 -4.96 -3.64 -7.45
C HIS A 53 -3.80 -3.95 -8.40
N HIS A 54 -2.98 -2.96 -8.76
CA HIS A 54 -1.89 -3.10 -9.75
C HIS A 54 -0.55 -3.51 -9.09
N PRO A 55 0.11 -4.59 -9.54
CA PRO A 55 1.34 -5.08 -8.92
C PRO A 55 2.52 -4.10 -9.10
N LEU A 56 3.33 -3.98 -8.04
CA LEU A 56 4.59 -3.22 -8.05
C LEU A 56 5.69 -3.89 -8.88
N TYR A 57 5.66 -5.22 -8.91
CA TYR A 57 6.59 -6.06 -9.66
C TYR A 57 5.77 -6.99 -10.55
N SER A 58 5.91 -6.84 -11.87
CA SER A 58 5.33 -7.76 -12.85
C SER A 58 6.37 -8.79 -13.27
N PRO A 59 6.07 -10.10 -13.27
CA PRO A 59 6.95 -11.12 -13.82
C PRO A 59 7.02 -11.07 -15.36
N ALA A 60 6.06 -10.40 -16.02
CA ALA A 60 6.13 -10.09 -17.45
C ALA A 60 6.86 -8.76 -17.66
N SER A 61 8.00 -8.80 -18.34
CA SER A 61 8.88 -7.65 -18.64
C SER A 61 8.19 -6.51 -19.39
N SER A 62 7.07 -6.77 -20.07
CA SER A 62 6.28 -5.77 -20.81
C SER A 62 5.29 -4.98 -19.95
N ARG A 63 5.23 -5.22 -18.64
CA ARG A 63 4.29 -4.57 -17.70
C ARG A 63 4.97 -4.07 -16.43
N ASP A 64 6.24 -3.68 -16.52
CA ASP A 64 6.97 -3.13 -15.37
C ASP A 64 6.45 -1.73 -15.01
N ASN A 65 5.93 -1.56 -13.80
CA ASN A 65 5.31 -0.33 -13.31
C ASN A 65 6.31 0.50 -12.50
N VAL A 66 7.40 0.93 -13.14
CA VAL A 66 8.52 1.63 -12.49
C VAL A 66 8.05 2.88 -11.72
N ALA A 67 7.18 3.70 -12.32
CA ALA A 67 6.66 4.91 -11.69
C ALA A 67 5.89 4.65 -10.38
N ILE A 68 5.09 3.58 -10.33
CA ILE A 68 4.35 3.20 -9.12
C ILE A 68 5.32 2.68 -8.06
N ARG A 69 6.34 1.91 -8.46
CA ARG A 69 7.37 1.41 -7.55
C ARG A 69 8.18 2.53 -6.91
N GLU A 70 8.61 3.51 -7.69
CA GLU A 70 9.37 4.65 -7.17
C GLU A 70 8.55 5.49 -6.19
N GLN A 71 7.25 5.68 -6.47
CA GLN A 71 6.37 6.44 -5.60
C GLN A 71 5.97 5.68 -4.32
N TRP A 72 5.83 4.35 -4.38
CA TRP A 72 5.33 3.56 -3.26
C TRP A 72 6.41 2.91 -2.41
N LYS A 73 7.63 2.77 -2.92
CA LYS A 73 8.75 2.27 -2.12
C LYS A 73 8.98 3.12 -0.85
N PRO A 74 8.99 4.47 -0.91
CA PRO A 74 9.09 5.29 0.31
C PRO A 74 7.97 5.02 1.32
N ILE A 75 6.75 4.78 0.85
CA ILE A 75 5.58 4.44 1.67
C ILE A 75 5.82 3.09 2.36
N LEU A 76 6.19 2.05 1.60
CA LEU A 76 6.47 0.73 2.16
C LEU A 76 7.52 0.78 3.27
N ASP A 77 8.58 1.56 3.06
CA ASP A 77 9.67 1.75 4.01
C ASP A 77 9.24 2.55 5.25
N GLU A 78 8.50 3.65 5.06
CA GLU A 78 8.01 4.50 6.15
C GLU A 78 7.02 3.75 7.06
N PHE A 79 6.11 2.96 6.48
CA PHE A 79 5.08 2.24 7.24
C PHE A 79 5.53 0.88 7.75
N ARG A 80 6.78 0.48 7.49
CA ARG A 80 7.32 -0.84 7.84
C ARG A 80 6.35 -1.94 7.44
N VAL A 81 5.90 -1.91 6.19
CA VAL A 81 4.94 -2.88 5.68
C VAL A 81 5.57 -4.27 5.72
N ASP A 82 4.91 -5.20 6.40
CA ASP A 82 5.38 -6.58 6.56
C ASP A 82 4.98 -7.44 5.37
N LEU A 83 3.82 -7.12 4.77
CA LEU A 83 3.25 -7.88 3.67
C LEU A 83 2.48 -6.99 2.70
N VAL A 84 2.62 -7.27 1.41
CA VAL A 84 1.88 -6.62 0.34
C VAL A 84 1.07 -7.63 -0.44
N PHE A 85 -0.24 -7.36 -0.63
CA PHE A 85 -1.09 -8.11 -1.54
C PHE A 85 -1.47 -7.25 -2.74
N SER A 86 -1.29 -7.79 -3.94
CA SER A 86 -1.76 -7.16 -5.18
C SER A 86 -2.63 -8.09 -6.02
N GLY A 87 -3.62 -7.53 -6.72
CA GLY A 87 -4.67 -8.30 -7.39
C GLY A 87 -4.26 -8.87 -8.75
N MET A 88 -3.66 -8.07 -9.63
CA MET A 88 -3.47 -8.47 -11.04
C MET A 88 -2.43 -9.58 -11.25
N ILE A 89 -1.56 -9.82 -10.27
CA ILE A 89 -0.67 -10.97 -10.14
C ILE A 89 -0.68 -11.35 -8.66
N THR A 90 -0.92 -12.62 -8.34
CA THR A 90 -0.74 -13.15 -6.98
C THR A 90 0.75 -13.18 -6.65
N ALA A 91 1.30 -12.04 -6.26
CA ALA A 91 2.63 -11.93 -5.68
C ALA A 91 2.47 -11.65 -4.18
N ILE A 92 2.91 -12.61 -3.36
CA ILE A 92 3.20 -12.38 -1.94
C ILE A 92 4.66 -11.97 -1.92
N GLN A 93 4.93 -10.75 -1.44
CA GLN A 93 6.29 -10.28 -1.25
C GLN A 93 6.50 -10.12 0.25
N GLU A 94 7.31 -11.02 0.79
CA GLU A 94 7.83 -10.92 2.14
C GLU A 94 9.07 -10.04 2.11
N ARG A 95 9.32 -9.34 3.21
CA ARG A 95 10.47 -8.45 3.34
C ARG A 95 11.73 -9.29 3.54
N ASP A 96 12.48 -9.54 2.47
CA ASP A 96 13.87 -10.00 2.57
C ASP A 96 14.76 -8.79 2.88
N PHE A 97 15.37 -8.78 4.07
CA PHE A 97 16.31 -7.74 4.53
C PHE A 97 17.69 -7.89 3.91
#